data_AF-L1LDS9-F1
#
_entry.id   AF-L1LDS9-F1
#
_cell.length_a   1.000
_cell.length_b   1.000
_cell.length_c   1.000
_cell.angle_alpha   90.00
_cell.angle_beta   90.00
_cell.angle_gamma   90.00
#
_symmetry.space_group_name_H-M   'P 1'
#
loop_
_entity.id
_entity.type
_entity.pdbx_description
1 polymer ?
#
loop_
_entity_poly.entity_id
_entity_poly.type
_entity_poly.pdbx_seq_one_letter_code
_entity_poly.pdbx_strand_id
1 'polypeptide(L)'
;MEYQRVPLMLVIGLLVLTHAVDAESSARDELIKIKEKLEKNSEHLSTVINGRDILSKRVKDVTNLVKGILSRSEAENPWEIREIERVENDIYLWLRQTYLRVASTSREVKAMLTDIENALSGNAGDIIMTITNRAKQFLDRNNTILERIEKDKYILNYKFRLLRWLETLTKSNAVKRVWYPHKPVYSESKELTINDISEILFDMEISISQKQLEKVPGTLKTALEDDLKEMNFTREKFENAMDRAKRIEAESLDIVNNAPSTALERIHRQIAGQYHELRLRYRDNMARVIPATIDLEGHLKMIRQCIPEEESGKKLNKQCIRICRRAALSLHNSTTFPTAHYVKEVEDAIGEMKELIERVRKESAVAQNGPDDKAISRHHASELPTGPLQDEPDKVGNDEETDNDGIQYENGIYTRGVYLVTFIILLITYHGE
;
A
#
# COMPACT_ATOMS: atom_id res chain seq x y z
N MET A 1 -77.08 -4.26 -15.25
CA MET A 1 -75.68 -4.69 -15.07
C MET A 1 -74.85 -3.45 -14.78
N GLU A 2 -74.67 -3.10 -13.50
CA GLU A 2 -73.77 -2.02 -13.11
C GLU A 2 -72.59 -2.65 -12.36
N TYR A 3 -71.51 -2.88 -13.10
CA TYR A 3 -70.25 -3.36 -12.55
C TYR A 3 -69.49 -2.20 -11.91
N GLN A 4 -69.25 -2.35 -10.60
CA GLN A 4 -68.05 -1.96 -9.85
C GLN A 4 -67.02 -1.08 -10.60
N ARG A 5 -67.05 0.23 -10.36
CA ARG A 5 -65.91 1.15 -10.62
C ARG A 5 -65.22 1.67 -9.36
N VAL A 6 -65.62 1.19 -8.19
CA VAL A 6 -65.10 1.64 -6.89
C VAL A 6 -63.76 0.98 -6.47
N PRO A 7 -63.35 -0.24 -6.90
CA PRO A 7 -62.09 -0.82 -6.43
C PRO A 7 -60.83 -0.18 -7.03
N LEU A 8 -60.86 0.25 -8.30
CA LEU A 8 -59.66 0.70 -9.01
C LEU A 8 -59.16 2.07 -8.52
N MET A 9 -60.06 3.01 -8.22
CA MET A 9 -59.67 4.32 -7.67
C MET A 9 -59.12 4.22 -6.25
N LEU A 10 -59.61 3.27 -5.45
CA LEU A 10 -59.13 3.03 -4.08
C LEU A 10 -57.74 2.39 -4.08
N VAL A 11 -57.49 1.47 -5.02
CA VAL A 11 -56.17 0.85 -5.23
C VAL A 11 -55.16 1.85 -5.79
N ILE A 12 -55.55 2.73 -6.73
CA ILE A 12 -54.67 3.81 -7.23
C ILE A 12 -54.40 4.85 -6.12
N GLY A 13 -55.41 5.20 -5.30
CA GLY A 13 -55.22 6.09 -4.15
C GLY A 13 -54.27 5.50 -3.10
N LEU A 14 -54.37 4.21 -2.80
CA LEU A 14 -53.45 3.48 -1.92
C LEU A 14 -52.05 3.30 -2.54
N LEU A 15 -51.95 3.14 -3.87
CA LEU A 15 -50.66 3.10 -4.58
C LEU A 15 -49.97 4.46 -4.60
N VAL A 16 -50.71 5.57 -4.73
CA VAL A 16 -50.16 6.93 -4.62
C VAL A 16 -49.75 7.26 -3.18
N LEU A 17 -50.49 6.78 -2.17
CA LEU A 17 -50.11 6.89 -0.75
C LEU A 17 -48.92 6.02 -0.36
N THR A 18 -48.69 4.89 -1.04
CA THR A 18 -47.50 4.04 -0.84
C THR A 18 -46.31 4.43 -1.70
N HIS A 19 -46.51 5.13 -2.84
CA HIS A 19 -45.45 5.79 -3.61
C HIS A 19 -45.07 7.16 -3.04
N ALA A 20 -45.91 7.74 -2.18
CA ALA A 20 -45.48 8.70 -1.17
C ALA A 20 -44.70 7.99 -0.04
N VAL A 21 -43.71 7.18 -0.43
CA VAL A 21 -42.59 6.86 0.46
C VAL A 21 -42.01 8.20 0.86
N ASP A 22 -42.19 8.58 2.12
CA ASP A 22 -41.81 9.88 2.65
C ASP A 22 -40.43 10.29 2.12
N ALA A 23 -40.38 11.33 1.29
CA ALA A 23 -39.12 11.94 0.87
C ALA A 23 -38.27 12.34 2.09
N GLU A 24 -38.95 12.62 3.21
CA GLU A 24 -38.37 12.89 4.52
C GLU A 24 -37.70 11.65 5.16
N SER A 25 -38.31 10.46 5.04
CA SER A 25 -37.73 9.17 5.45
C SER A 25 -36.49 8.85 4.63
N SER A 26 -36.57 9.02 3.31
CA SER A 26 -35.44 8.80 2.39
C SER A 26 -34.27 9.75 2.64
N ALA A 27 -34.54 11.04 2.89
CA ALA A 27 -33.52 12.05 3.17
C ALA A 27 -32.85 11.84 4.54
N ARG A 28 -33.60 11.37 5.54
CA ARG A 28 -33.10 11.04 6.88
C ARG A 28 -32.17 9.83 6.85
N ASP A 29 -32.54 8.79 6.11
CA ASP A 29 -31.69 7.61 5.91
C ASP A 29 -30.39 7.94 5.17
N GLU A 30 -30.46 8.80 4.14
CA GLU A 30 -29.27 9.28 3.45
C GLU A 30 -28.37 10.10 4.39
N LEU A 31 -28.96 10.93 5.24
CA LEU A 31 -28.24 11.73 6.23
C LEU A 31 -27.50 10.87 7.27
N ILE A 32 -28.12 9.79 7.75
CA ILE A 32 -27.50 8.81 8.66
C ILE A 32 -26.29 8.14 7.97
N LYS A 33 -26.44 7.71 6.71
CA LYS A 33 -25.32 7.13 5.94
C LYS A 33 -24.16 8.11 5.76
N ILE A 34 -24.45 9.39 5.56
CA ILE A 34 -23.40 10.43 5.46
C ILE A 34 -22.72 10.62 6.82
N LYS A 35 -23.48 10.61 7.93
CA LYS A 35 -22.93 10.69 9.30
C LYS A 35 -21.89 9.61 9.54
N GLU A 36 -22.23 8.34 9.29
CA GLU A 36 -21.33 7.21 9.49
C GLU A 36 -20.02 7.33 8.67
N LYS A 37 -20.13 7.82 7.43
CA LYS A 37 -18.94 8.06 6.58
C LYS A 37 -18.07 9.18 7.14
N LEU A 38 -18.68 10.26 7.64
CA LEU A 38 -17.94 11.37 8.26
C LEU A 38 -17.27 10.96 9.58
N GLU A 39 -17.89 10.09 10.37
CA GLU A 39 -17.29 9.52 11.59
C GLU A 39 -16.04 8.69 11.25
N LYS A 40 -16.12 7.81 10.24
CA LYS A 40 -14.96 7.06 9.74
C LYS A 40 -13.84 8.00 9.25
N ASN A 41 -14.20 9.07 8.55
CA ASN A 41 -13.23 10.07 8.09
C ASN A 41 -12.58 10.82 9.28
N SER A 42 -13.33 11.10 10.35
CA SER A 42 -12.81 11.71 11.58
C SER A 42 -11.78 10.81 12.28
N GLU A 43 -12.04 9.50 12.35
CA GLU A 43 -11.10 8.52 12.90
C GLU A 43 -9.81 8.44 12.07
N HIS A 44 -9.94 8.42 10.74
CA HIS A 44 -8.79 8.41 9.83
C HIS A 44 -7.91 9.65 10.03
N LEU A 45 -8.49 10.85 10.12
CA LEU A 45 -7.76 12.09 10.38
C LEU A 45 -7.01 12.05 11.72
N SER A 46 -7.61 11.48 12.76
CA SER A 46 -6.98 11.33 14.08
C SER A 46 -5.76 10.41 14.02
N THR A 47 -5.86 9.30 13.28
CA THR A 47 -4.74 8.38 13.05
C THR A 47 -3.58 9.05 12.33
N VAL A 48 -3.87 9.92 11.35
CA VAL A 48 -2.84 10.69 10.62
C VAL A 48 -2.08 11.65 11.54
N ILE A 49 -2.78 12.32 12.48
CA ILE A 49 -2.14 13.22 13.45
C ILE A 49 -1.15 12.46 14.32
N ASN A 50 -1.53 11.31 14.87
CA ASN A 50 -0.64 10.52 15.73
C ASN A 50 0.59 9.99 14.96
N GLY A 51 0.40 9.53 13.72
CA GLY A 51 1.51 9.06 12.88
C GLY A 51 2.55 10.15 12.56
N ARG A 52 2.12 11.40 12.44
CA ARG A 52 2.98 12.56 12.18
C ARG A 52 3.99 12.78 13.31
N ASP A 53 3.55 12.75 14.56
CA ASP A 53 4.41 13.06 15.71
C ASP A 53 5.52 12.00 15.88
N ILE A 54 5.18 10.74 15.64
CA ILE A 54 6.15 9.62 15.60
C ILE A 54 7.20 9.87 14.51
N LEU A 55 6.77 10.25 13.30
CA LEU A 55 7.69 10.48 12.20
C LEU A 55 8.60 11.69 12.44
N SER A 56 8.04 12.79 12.96
CA SER A 56 8.81 13.99 13.29
C SER A 56 9.93 13.70 14.29
N LYS A 57 9.67 12.85 15.29
CA LYS A 57 10.68 12.41 16.25
C LYS A 57 11.79 11.62 15.57
N ARG A 58 11.42 10.63 14.74
CA ARG A 58 12.38 9.79 14.01
C ARG A 58 13.29 10.60 13.09
N VAL A 59 12.75 11.59 12.39
CA VAL A 59 13.55 12.47 11.50
C VAL A 59 14.62 13.18 12.31
N LYS A 60 14.23 13.77 13.45
CA LYS A 60 15.17 14.46 14.35
C LYS A 60 16.26 13.52 14.88
N ASP A 61 15.88 12.30 15.27
CA ASP A 61 16.82 11.30 15.78
C ASP A 61 17.86 10.92 14.72
N VAL A 62 17.43 10.67 13.47
CA VAL A 62 18.33 10.37 12.35
C VAL A 62 19.23 11.55 12.02
N THR A 63 18.69 12.75 11.90
CA THR A 63 19.49 13.95 11.62
C THR A 63 20.57 14.15 12.69
N ASN A 64 20.20 14.04 13.97
CA ASN A 64 21.15 14.23 15.07
C ASN A 64 22.26 13.19 15.05
N LEU A 65 21.93 11.92 14.79
CA LEU A 65 22.91 10.86 14.67
C LEU A 65 23.89 11.15 13.54
N VAL A 66 23.40 11.52 12.36
CA VAL A 66 24.27 11.79 11.20
C VAL A 66 25.12 13.03 11.42
N LYS A 67 24.56 14.12 11.97
CA LYS A 67 25.33 15.32 12.36
C LYS A 67 26.40 14.96 13.39
N GLY A 68 26.09 14.08 14.34
CA GLY A 68 27.06 13.54 15.30
C GLY A 68 28.21 12.80 14.64
N ILE A 69 27.93 11.88 13.71
CA ILE A 69 28.95 11.15 12.94
C ILE A 69 29.84 12.12 12.15
N LEU A 70 29.21 13.07 11.47
CA LEU A 70 29.92 14.07 10.65
C LEU A 70 30.81 14.98 11.50
N SER A 71 30.35 15.41 12.68
CA SER A 71 31.13 16.26 13.59
C SER A 71 32.35 15.55 14.20
N ARG A 72 32.30 14.22 14.30
CA ARG A 72 33.40 13.37 14.79
C ARG A 72 34.33 12.91 13.66
N SER A 73 33.93 13.10 12.41
CA SER A 73 34.75 12.79 11.26
C SER A 73 35.76 13.92 11.05
N GLU A 74 37.03 13.58 10.85
CA GLU A 74 38.07 14.54 10.45
C GLU A 74 37.89 15.04 9.00
N ALA A 75 36.93 14.47 8.25
CA ALA A 75 36.70 14.79 6.85
C ALA A 75 35.63 15.88 6.65
N GLU A 76 35.88 16.79 5.71
CA GLU A 76 34.87 17.74 5.23
C GLU A 76 33.82 17.01 4.37
N ASN A 77 32.54 17.06 4.78
CA ASN A 77 31.42 16.46 4.05
C ASN A 77 30.34 17.51 3.67
N PRO A 78 30.72 18.57 2.92
CA PRO A 78 29.84 19.72 2.70
C PRO A 78 28.66 19.43 1.76
N TRP A 79 28.70 18.32 1.02
CA TRP A 79 27.57 17.90 0.17
C TRP A 79 26.57 17.08 0.98
N GLU A 80 27.04 16.09 1.75
CA GLU A 80 26.23 15.23 2.60
C GLU A 80 25.45 16.05 3.63
N ILE A 81 26.13 16.99 4.33
CA ILE A 81 25.49 17.92 5.28
C ILE A 81 24.34 18.69 4.59
N ARG A 82 24.63 19.30 3.44
CA ARG A 82 23.64 20.09 2.70
C ARG A 82 22.47 19.26 2.20
N GLU A 83 22.72 18.03 1.77
CA GLU A 83 21.67 17.16 1.26
C GLU A 83 20.79 16.60 2.39
N ILE A 84 21.37 16.28 3.54
CA ILE A 84 20.64 15.91 4.77
C ILE A 84 19.75 17.06 5.23
N GLU A 85 20.30 18.27 5.36
CA GLU A 85 19.52 19.46 5.76
C GLU A 85 18.40 19.77 4.76
N ARG A 86 18.65 19.57 3.46
CA ARG A 86 17.61 19.73 2.44
C ARG A 86 16.48 18.72 2.64
N VAL A 87 16.80 17.44 2.78
CA VAL A 87 15.79 16.37 2.94
C VAL A 87 15.03 16.54 4.27
N GLU A 88 15.72 16.92 5.35
CA GLU A 88 15.11 17.26 6.63
C GLU A 88 14.10 18.42 6.50
N ASN A 89 14.51 19.53 5.87
CA ASN A 89 13.65 20.69 5.66
C ASN A 89 12.43 20.35 4.79
N ASP A 90 12.64 19.57 3.73
CA ASP A 90 11.56 19.06 2.90
C ASP A 90 10.55 18.26 3.75
N ILE A 91 11.01 17.28 4.52
CA ILE A 91 10.16 16.46 5.39
C ILE A 91 9.39 17.34 6.39
N TYR A 92 10.05 18.32 7.00
CA TYR A 92 9.42 19.23 7.96
C TYR A 92 8.33 20.11 7.31
N LEU A 93 8.59 20.66 6.12
CA LEU A 93 7.61 21.45 5.36
C LEU A 93 6.37 20.62 5.03
N TRP A 94 6.58 19.37 4.58
CA TRP A 94 5.50 18.43 4.30
C TRP A 94 4.69 18.10 5.56
N LEU A 95 5.35 17.75 6.67
CA LEU A 95 4.69 17.48 7.97
C LEU A 95 3.85 18.68 8.44
N ARG A 96 4.34 19.91 8.25
CA ARG A 96 3.64 21.13 8.61
C ARG A 96 2.40 21.35 7.74
N GLN A 97 2.54 21.22 6.42
CA GLN A 97 1.42 21.40 5.48
C GLN A 97 0.32 20.36 5.69
N THR A 98 0.69 19.09 5.87
CA THR A 98 -0.25 18.00 6.17
C THR A 98 -0.98 18.27 7.49
N TYR A 99 -0.27 18.70 8.54
CA TYR A 99 -0.89 19.04 9.82
C TYR A 99 -1.95 20.14 9.69
N LEU A 100 -1.63 21.24 9.02
CA LEU A 100 -2.56 22.34 8.84
C LEU A 100 -3.84 21.89 8.11
N ARG A 101 -3.69 21.06 7.07
CA ARG A 101 -4.82 20.50 6.33
C ARG A 101 -5.67 19.58 7.20
N VAL A 102 -5.05 18.58 7.84
CA VAL A 102 -5.72 17.62 8.71
C VAL A 102 -6.45 18.32 9.86
N ALA A 103 -5.83 19.31 10.49
CA ALA A 103 -6.41 20.06 11.60
C ALA A 103 -7.59 20.96 11.17
N SER A 104 -7.57 21.55 9.96
CA SER A 104 -8.73 22.26 9.41
C SER A 104 -9.87 21.29 9.15
N THR A 105 -9.59 20.23 8.39
CA THR A 105 -10.58 19.24 7.98
C THR A 105 -11.20 18.52 9.17
N SER A 106 -10.42 18.19 10.21
CA SER A 106 -10.95 17.56 11.43
C SER A 106 -11.94 18.48 12.16
N ARG A 107 -11.67 19.79 12.24
CA ARG A 107 -12.61 20.77 12.83
C ARG A 107 -13.90 20.87 12.01
N GLU A 108 -13.77 20.93 10.69
CA GLU A 108 -14.93 21.01 9.79
C GLU A 108 -15.79 19.73 9.85
N VAL A 109 -15.18 18.55 9.91
CA VAL A 109 -15.90 17.27 10.07
C VAL A 109 -16.67 17.24 11.38
N LYS A 110 -16.05 17.65 12.50
CA LYS A 110 -16.74 17.72 13.80
C LYS A 110 -17.93 18.67 13.77
N ALA A 111 -17.77 19.85 13.18
CA ALA A 111 -18.87 20.81 13.03
C ALA A 111 -20.02 20.24 12.17
N MET A 112 -19.70 19.57 11.06
CA MET A 112 -20.71 18.94 10.20
C MET A 112 -21.43 17.79 10.92
N LEU A 113 -20.71 16.97 11.70
CA LEU A 113 -21.32 15.91 12.50
C LEU A 113 -22.32 16.48 13.52
N THR A 114 -21.98 17.60 14.18
CA THR A 114 -22.90 18.31 15.08
C THR A 114 -24.11 18.88 14.34
N ASP A 115 -23.92 19.47 13.16
CA ASP A 115 -25.03 19.97 12.31
C ASP A 115 -25.99 18.81 11.94
N ILE A 116 -25.44 17.64 11.60
CA ILE A 116 -26.21 16.43 11.28
C ILE A 116 -26.98 15.92 12.51
N GLU A 117 -26.35 15.87 13.68
CA GLU A 117 -27.02 15.44 14.93
C GLU A 117 -28.16 16.37 15.33
N ASN A 118 -27.98 17.68 15.17
CA ASN A 118 -29.04 18.67 15.39
C ASN A 118 -30.19 18.51 14.39
N ALA A 119 -29.89 18.22 13.12
CA ALA A 119 -30.92 17.97 12.11
C ALA A 119 -31.69 16.67 12.37
N LEU A 120 -31.00 15.61 12.77
CA LEU A 120 -31.61 14.30 13.07
C LEU A 120 -32.42 14.28 14.37
N SER A 121 -32.15 15.19 15.30
CA SER A 121 -32.94 15.39 16.52
C SER A 121 -34.16 16.29 16.32
N GLY A 122 -34.21 17.05 15.22
CA GLY A 122 -35.38 17.81 14.78
C GLY A 122 -36.34 16.98 13.92
N ASN A 123 -37.59 17.46 13.79
CA ASN A 123 -38.65 16.86 12.96
C ASN A 123 -39.02 17.74 11.74
N ALA A 124 -38.12 18.59 11.27
CA ALA A 124 -38.39 19.50 10.15
C ALA A 124 -37.72 18.98 8.85
N GLY A 125 -38.50 18.36 7.97
CA GLY A 125 -38.03 17.75 6.72
C GLY A 125 -37.24 18.69 5.80
N ASP A 126 -37.60 19.97 5.74
CA ASP A 126 -36.87 20.98 4.97
C ASP A 126 -35.43 21.20 5.50
N ILE A 127 -35.26 21.13 6.83
CA ILE A 127 -33.96 21.22 7.48
C ILE A 127 -33.15 19.96 7.16
N ILE A 128 -33.77 18.77 7.23
CA ILE A 128 -33.12 17.50 6.92
C ILE A 128 -32.60 17.51 5.47
N MET A 129 -33.43 17.84 4.48
CA MET A 129 -32.99 17.91 3.07
C MET A 129 -31.85 18.91 2.86
N THR A 130 -31.96 20.11 3.45
CA THR A 130 -30.94 21.16 3.30
C THR A 130 -29.59 20.70 3.85
N ILE A 131 -29.60 20.07 5.03
CA ILE A 131 -28.40 19.55 5.67
C ILE A 131 -27.85 18.34 4.90
N THR A 132 -28.69 17.44 4.39
CA THR A 132 -28.26 16.30 3.56
C THR A 132 -27.49 16.76 2.33
N ASN A 133 -28.00 17.75 1.58
CA ASN A 133 -27.32 18.29 0.41
C ASN A 133 -25.97 18.93 0.76
N ARG A 134 -25.92 19.70 1.85
CA ARG A 134 -24.69 20.33 2.33
C ARG A 134 -23.67 19.28 2.80
N ALA A 135 -24.12 18.26 3.53
CA ALA A 135 -23.28 17.18 4.06
C ALA A 135 -22.71 16.30 2.94
N LYS A 136 -23.47 16.08 1.86
CA LYS A 136 -23.01 15.35 0.67
C LYS A 136 -21.88 16.08 -0.05
N GLN A 137 -22.07 17.37 -0.34
CA GLN A 137 -20.99 18.20 -0.94
C GLN A 137 -19.76 18.27 -0.04
N PHE A 138 -19.97 18.34 1.28
CA PHE A 138 -18.88 18.35 2.25
C PHE A 138 -18.12 17.01 2.27
N LEU A 139 -18.84 15.89 2.26
CA LEU A 139 -18.27 14.54 2.22
C LEU A 139 -17.38 14.34 0.98
N ASP A 140 -17.82 14.79 -0.19
CA ASP A 140 -17.02 14.68 -1.43
C ASP A 140 -15.71 15.46 -1.32
N ARG A 141 -15.77 16.72 -0.86
CA ARG A 141 -14.56 17.54 -0.60
C ARG A 141 -13.64 16.90 0.44
N ASN A 142 -14.23 16.33 1.50
CA ASN A 142 -13.51 15.65 2.56
C ASN A 142 -12.75 14.42 2.03
N ASN A 143 -13.40 13.62 1.19
CA ASN A 143 -12.79 12.45 0.55
C ASN A 143 -11.62 12.86 -0.36
N THR A 144 -11.77 13.93 -1.16
CA THR A 144 -10.65 14.47 -1.97
C THR A 144 -9.46 14.91 -1.11
N ILE A 145 -9.72 15.52 0.06
CA ILE A 145 -8.67 15.91 0.99
C ILE A 145 -7.96 14.68 1.57
N LEU A 146 -8.70 13.65 1.96
CA LEU A 146 -8.15 12.40 2.49
C LEU A 146 -7.29 11.68 1.45
N GLU A 147 -7.75 11.59 0.20
CA GLU A 147 -6.94 11.04 -0.90
C GLU A 147 -5.63 11.80 -1.07
N ARG A 148 -5.67 13.13 -0.94
CA ARG A 148 -4.46 13.95 -1.01
C ARG A 148 -3.54 13.73 0.18
N ILE A 149 -4.07 13.64 1.41
CA ILE A 149 -3.28 13.32 2.61
C ILE A 149 -2.60 11.95 2.47
N GLU A 150 -3.29 10.98 1.87
CA GLU A 150 -2.75 9.64 1.64
C GLU A 150 -1.60 9.69 0.61
N LYS A 151 -1.75 10.46 -0.48
CA LYS A 151 -0.65 10.74 -1.42
C LYS A 151 0.54 11.43 -0.74
N ASP A 152 0.28 12.42 0.10
CA ASP A 152 1.31 13.18 0.82
C ASP A 152 2.09 12.27 1.79
N LYS A 153 1.41 11.34 2.48
CA LYS A 153 2.02 10.34 3.36
C LYS A 153 3.03 9.47 2.61
N TYR A 154 2.73 9.07 1.39
CA TYR A 154 3.62 8.24 0.57
C TYR A 154 4.91 8.98 0.21
N ILE A 155 4.80 10.22 -0.25
CA ILE A 155 5.96 11.08 -0.54
C ILE A 155 6.84 11.23 0.70
N LEU A 156 6.22 11.44 1.86
CA LEU A 156 6.91 11.61 3.13
C LEU A 156 7.69 10.36 3.57
N ASN A 157 7.08 9.17 3.43
CA ASN A 157 7.74 7.89 3.71
C ASN A 157 8.96 7.67 2.82
N TYR A 158 8.86 8.00 1.53
CA TYR A 158 9.98 7.91 0.60
C TYR A 158 11.13 8.83 0.98
N LYS A 159 10.84 10.10 1.31
CA LYS A 159 11.87 11.06 1.76
C LYS A 159 12.56 10.61 3.05
N PHE A 160 11.83 9.98 3.97
CA PHE A 160 12.42 9.40 5.17
C PHE A 160 13.40 8.26 4.85
N ARG A 161 13.10 7.41 3.86
CA ARG A 161 14.05 6.38 3.39
C ARG A 161 15.28 6.99 2.77
N LEU A 162 15.12 8.05 1.97
CA LEU A 162 16.26 8.79 1.40
C LEU A 162 17.19 9.31 2.49
N LEU A 163 16.63 9.81 3.60
CA LEU A 163 17.39 10.26 4.77
C LEU A 163 18.17 9.11 5.43
N ARG A 164 17.56 7.94 5.61
CA ARG A 164 18.25 6.71 6.08
C ARG A 164 19.31 6.22 5.09
N TRP A 165 19.04 6.46 3.81
CA TRP A 165 19.98 6.45 2.70
C TRP A 165 21.30 7.09 3.09
N LEU A 166 21.18 8.42 3.18
CA LEU A 166 22.28 9.33 3.39
C LEU A 166 23.01 9.03 4.70
N GLU A 167 22.30 8.60 5.74
CA GLU A 167 22.90 8.08 6.97
C GLU A 167 23.86 6.93 6.71
N THR A 168 23.42 5.88 6.00
CA THR A 168 24.22 4.68 5.70
C THR A 168 25.46 5.04 4.89
N LEU A 169 25.28 5.92 3.91
CA LEU A 169 26.35 6.39 3.05
C LEU A 169 27.40 7.19 3.83
N THR A 170 26.92 8.08 4.70
CA THR A 170 27.77 8.91 5.56
C THR A 170 28.59 8.04 6.51
N LYS A 171 27.97 7.04 7.13
CA LYS A 171 28.66 6.04 7.97
C LYS A 171 29.74 5.30 7.16
N SER A 172 29.40 4.82 5.98
CA SER A 172 30.31 4.05 5.13
C SER A 172 31.52 4.89 4.67
N ASN A 173 31.28 6.13 4.26
CA ASN A 173 32.34 7.04 3.81
C ASN A 173 33.25 7.48 4.96
N ALA A 174 32.71 7.69 6.15
CA ALA A 174 33.51 7.99 7.34
C ALA A 174 34.45 6.82 7.70
N VAL A 175 34.03 5.57 7.51
CA VAL A 175 34.86 4.37 7.76
C VAL A 175 35.90 4.16 6.65
N LYS A 176 35.49 4.21 5.37
CA LYS A 176 36.39 3.94 4.23
C LYS A 176 37.60 4.88 4.16
N ARG A 177 37.41 6.17 4.44
CA ARG A 177 38.48 7.19 4.37
C ARG A 177 39.57 7.02 5.43
N VAL A 178 39.33 6.24 6.47
CA VAL A 178 40.33 5.93 7.50
C VAL A 178 41.26 4.77 7.06
N TRP A 179 40.86 3.96 6.06
CA TRP A 179 41.49 2.66 5.77
C TRP A 179 42.16 2.54 4.38
N TYR A 180 41.93 3.46 3.43
CA TYR A 180 42.42 3.29 2.05
C TYR A 180 43.48 4.33 1.63
N PRO A 181 44.76 3.96 1.52
CA PRO A 181 45.82 4.85 1.02
C PRO A 181 46.01 4.82 -0.52
N HIS A 182 45.16 4.14 -1.30
CA HIS A 182 45.36 3.97 -2.75
C HIS A 182 44.16 4.40 -3.59
N LYS A 183 44.41 5.32 -4.52
CA LYS A 183 43.45 5.82 -5.50
C LYS A 183 43.28 4.82 -6.63
N PRO A 184 42.10 4.21 -6.84
CA PRO A 184 41.85 3.49 -8.07
C PRO A 184 41.80 4.48 -9.25
N VAL A 185 42.36 4.08 -10.40
CA VAL A 185 42.35 4.85 -11.64
C VAL A 185 41.45 4.13 -12.64
N TYR A 186 40.41 4.80 -13.12
CA TYR A 186 39.53 4.25 -14.17
C TYR A 186 40.15 4.43 -15.55
N SER A 187 40.12 3.39 -16.39
CA SER A 187 40.56 3.46 -17.78
C SER A 187 39.52 4.18 -18.66
N GLU A 188 39.97 4.91 -19.69
CA GLU A 188 39.08 5.65 -20.61
C GLU A 188 38.22 4.72 -21.51
N SER A 189 38.65 3.47 -21.67
CA SER A 189 38.02 2.47 -22.54
C SER A 189 36.88 1.68 -21.90
N LYS A 190 36.75 1.72 -20.56
CA LYS A 190 35.68 1.00 -19.85
C LYS A 190 34.34 1.69 -20.05
N GLU A 191 33.28 0.92 -20.32
CA GLU A 191 31.90 1.36 -20.14
C GLU A 191 31.60 1.48 -18.64
N LEU A 192 30.94 2.57 -18.24
CA LEU A 192 30.60 2.81 -16.84
C LEU A 192 29.34 2.02 -16.46
N THR A 193 29.42 1.25 -15.38
CA THR A 193 28.24 0.67 -14.71
C THR A 193 27.66 1.65 -13.68
N ILE A 194 26.47 1.37 -13.16
CA ILE A 194 25.86 2.17 -12.09
C ILE A 194 26.66 2.12 -10.78
N ASN A 195 27.33 0.99 -10.52
CA ASN A 195 28.24 0.87 -9.38
C ASN A 195 29.47 1.77 -9.57
N ASP A 196 30.07 1.75 -10.77
CA ASP A 196 31.20 2.65 -11.10
C ASP A 196 30.77 4.12 -10.93
N ILE A 197 29.57 4.50 -11.38
CA ILE A 197 29.06 5.87 -11.25
C ILE A 197 28.84 6.27 -9.80
N SER A 198 28.34 5.35 -8.97
CA SER A 198 28.15 5.61 -7.55
C SER A 198 29.49 5.86 -6.85
N GLU A 199 30.50 5.06 -7.17
CA GLU A 199 31.87 5.25 -6.67
C GLU A 199 32.43 6.60 -7.14
N ILE A 200 32.37 6.90 -8.44
CA ILE A 200 32.83 8.16 -9.04
C ILE A 200 32.19 9.39 -8.39
N LEU A 201 30.89 9.33 -8.10
CA LEU A 201 30.15 10.50 -7.62
C LEU A 201 30.33 10.73 -6.13
N PHE A 202 30.47 9.69 -5.32
CA PHE A 202 30.46 9.78 -3.86
C PHE A 202 31.82 9.56 -3.20
N ASP A 203 32.81 9.08 -3.93
CA ASP A 203 34.18 8.97 -3.47
C ASP A 203 35.05 10.11 -4.03
N MET A 204 35.61 10.94 -3.14
CA MET A 204 36.44 12.09 -3.52
C MET A 204 37.91 11.71 -3.77
N GLU A 205 38.31 10.48 -3.44
CA GLU A 205 39.69 10.02 -3.56
C GLU A 205 39.98 9.35 -4.92
N ILE A 206 38.92 8.99 -5.67
CA ILE A 206 39.03 8.40 -7.00
C ILE A 206 39.57 9.42 -8.00
N SER A 207 40.64 9.04 -8.70
CA SER A 207 41.16 9.82 -9.82
C SER A 207 40.47 9.38 -11.11
N ILE A 208 39.56 10.22 -11.63
CA ILE A 208 38.81 9.96 -12.87
C ILE A 208 39.21 10.93 -13.99
N SER A 209 39.26 10.43 -15.23
CA SER A 209 39.51 11.29 -16.39
C SER A 209 38.27 12.11 -16.78
N GLN A 210 38.49 13.30 -17.34
CA GLN A 210 37.41 14.20 -17.77
C GLN A 210 36.46 13.53 -18.76
N LYS A 211 36.96 12.70 -19.68
CA LYS A 211 36.14 11.95 -20.65
C LYS A 211 35.24 10.92 -19.98
N GLN A 212 35.71 10.28 -18.90
CA GLN A 212 34.86 9.35 -18.14
C GLN A 212 33.78 10.09 -17.36
N LEU A 213 34.11 11.26 -16.80
CA LEU A 213 33.12 12.11 -16.12
C LEU A 213 32.01 12.59 -17.09
N GLU A 214 32.34 12.82 -18.36
CA GLU A 214 31.38 13.21 -19.42
C GLU A 214 30.41 12.09 -19.81
N LYS A 215 30.74 10.81 -19.57
CA LYS A 215 29.85 9.68 -19.82
C LYS A 215 28.79 9.51 -18.72
N VAL A 216 29.05 10.00 -17.50
CA VAL A 216 28.18 9.80 -16.32
C VAL A 216 26.72 10.22 -16.54
N PRO A 217 26.42 11.42 -17.09
CA PRO A 217 25.02 11.82 -17.32
C PRO A 217 24.30 10.93 -18.33
N GLY A 218 25.00 10.50 -19.39
CA GLY A 218 24.44 9.63 -20.43
C GLY A 218 24.05 8.26 -19.87
N THR A 219 24.95 7.62 -19.14
CA THR A 219 24.67 6.33 -18.49
C THR A 219 23.58 6.44 -17.43
N LEU A 220 23.59 7.51 -16.60
CA LEU A 220 22.51 7.75 -15.63
C LEU A 220 21.16 7.96 -16.30
N LYS A 221 21.11 8.69 -17.42
CA LYS A 221 19.87 8.89 -18.18
C LYS A 221 19.26 7.55 -18.58
N THR A 222 20.05 6.67 -19.20
CA THR A 222 19.58 5.36 -19.67
C THR A 222 19.05 4.53 -18.51
N ALA A 223 19.79 4.44 -17.40
CA ALA A 223 19.36 3.66 -16.25
C ALA A 223 18.11 4.23 -15.56
N LEU A 224 17.98 5.57 -15.48
CA LEU A 224 16.75 6.20 -15.00
C LEU A 224 15.56 5.91 -15.92
N GLU A 225 15.75 5.89 -17.23
CA GLU A 225 14.68 5.60 -18.20
C GLU A 225 14.19 4.15 -18.07
N ASP A 226 15.10 3.20 -17.86
CA ASP A 226 14.74 1.79 -17.70
C ASP A 226 14.04 1.52 -16.36
N ASP A 227 14.57 2.06 -15.26
CA ASP A 227 13.96 1.92 -13.94
C ASP A 227 12.59 2.62 -13.86
N LEU A 228 12.43 3.78 -14.52
CA LEU A 228 11.14 4.46 -14.62
C LEU A 228 10.09 3.61 -15.36
N LYS A 229 10.48 2.92 -16.46
CA LYS A 229 9.57 2.00 -17.16
C LYS A 229 9.15 0.86 -16.25
N GLU A 230 10.08 0.27 -15.51
CA GLU A 230 9.78 -0.82 -14.58
C GLU A 230 8.85 -0.38 -13.44
N MET A 231 9.09 0.78 -12.85
CA MET A 231 8.25 1.34 -11.79
C MET A 231 6.84 1.64 -12.29
N ASN A 232 6.69 2.21 -13.49
CA ASN A 232 5.39 2.47 -14.09
C ASN A 232 4.61 1.18 -14.38
N PHE A 233 5.28 0.16 -14.93
CA PHE A 233 4.68 -1.16 -15.14
C PHE A 233 4.23 -1.80 -13.82
N THR A 234 5.05 -1.71 -12.78
CA THR A 234 4.74 -2.22 -11.44
C THR A 234 3.54 -1.51 -10.83
N ARG A 235 3.49 -0.18 -10.95
CA ARG A 235 2.38 0.65 -10.50
C ARG A 235 1.06 0.22 -11.13
N GLU A 236 1.03 0.10 -12.45
CA GLU A 236 -0.17 -0.28 -13.21
C GLU A 236 -0.66 -1.67 -12.79
N LYS A 237 0.25 -2.64 -12.59
CA LYS A 237 -0.10 -3.97 -12.08
C LYS A 237 -0.76 -3.92 -10.71
N PHE A 238 -0.20 -3.15 -9.77
CA PHE A 238 -0.78 -3.01 -8.44
C PHE A 238 -2.16 -2.34 -8.48
N GLU A 239 -2.34 -1.28 -9.27
CA GLU A 239 -3.62 -0.59 -9.45
C GLU A 239 -4.68 -1.56 -10.00
N ASN A 240 -4.36 -2.29 -11.06
CA ASN A 240 -5.25 -3.30 -11.67
C ASN A 240 -5.57 -4.47 -10.72
N ALA A 241 -4.62 -4.88 -9.90
CA ALA A 241 -4.81 -5.91 -8.87
C ALA A 241 -5.83 -5.47 -7.81
N MET A 242 -5.68 -4.24 -7.29
CA MET A 242 -6.60 -3.70 -6.28
C MET A 242 -8.02 -3.52 -6.82
N ASP A 243 -8.17 -3.08 -8.06
CA ASP A 243 -9.48 -2.95 -8.70
C ASP A 243 -10.17 -4.31 -8.84
N ARG A 244 -9.42 -5.37 -9.17
CA ARG A 244 -9.95 -6.74 -9.21
C ARG A 244 -10.37 -7.22 -7.82
N ALA A 245 -9.52 -7.07 -6.81
CA ALA A 245 -9.82 -7.50 -5.44
C ALA A 245 -11.03 -6.78 -4.85
N LYS A 246 -11.15 -5.47 -5.11
CA LYS A 246 -12.32 -4.66 -4.70
C LYS A 246 -13.62 -5.17 -5.33
N ARG A 247 -13.58 -5.56 -6.62
CA ARG A 247 -14.75 -6.14 -7.30
C ARG A 247 -15.16 -7.49 -6.69
N ILE A 248 -14.19 -8.35 -6.36
CA ILE A 248 -14.46 -9.65 -5.72
C ILE A 248 -15.10 -9.45 -4.34
N GLU A 249 -14.57 -8.55 -3.52
CA GLU A 249 -15.14 -8.26 -2.19
C GLU A 249 -16.58 -7.73 -2.31
N ALA A 250 -16.82 -6.76 -3.20
CA ALA A 250 -18.14 -6.21 -3.43
C ALA A 250 -19.14 -7.25 -3.95
N GLU A 251 -18.74 -8.12 -4.87
CA GLU A 251 -19.58 -9.19 -5.39
C GLU A 251 -19.92 -10.21 -4.29
N SER A 252 -18.96 -10.59 -3.45
CA SER A 252 -19.22 -11.51 -2.34
C SER A 252 -20.24 -10.95 -1.34
N LEU A 253 -20.18 -9.64 -1.07
CA LEU A 253 -21.15 -8.95 -0.21
C LEU A 253 -22.54 -8.94 -0.83
N ASP A 254 -22.65 -8.71 -2.14
CA ASP A 254 -23.92 -8.73 -2.86
C ASP A 254 -24.58 -10.11 -2.81
N ILE A 255 -23.80 -11.19 -2.98
CA ILE A 255 -24.32 -12.56 -2.85
C ILE A 255 -24.86 -12.82 -1.44
N VAL A 256 -24.11 -12.41 -0.39
CA VAL A 256 -24.55 -12.59 1.01
C VAL A 256 -25.83 -11.82 1.29
N ASN A 257 -25.98 -10.60 0.76
CA ASN A 257 -27.20 -9.81 0.95
C ASN A 257 -28.42 -10.43 0.25
N ASN A 258 -28.21 -11.08 -0.90
CA ASN A 258 -29.28 -11.69 -1.69
C ASN A 258 -29.63 -13.11 -1.23
N ALA A 259 -28.74 -13.81 -0.51
CA ALA A 259 -28.96 -15.14 0.04
C ALA A 259 -28.29 -15.26 1.43
N PRO A 260 -28.81 -14.58 2.46
CA PRO A 260 -28.14 -14.52 3.76
C PRO A 260 -28.05 -15.90 4.41
N SER A 261 -26.82 -16.34 4.69
CA SER A 261 -26.54 -17.56 5.46
C SER A 261 -25.27 -17.39 6.29
N THR A 262 -25.20 -18.08 7.43
CA THR A 262 -24.03 -18.03 8.32
C THR A 262 -22.75 -18.55 7.66
N ALA A 263 -22.89 -19.47 6.69
CA ALA A 263 -21.78 -20.00 5.91
C ALA A 263 -21.25 -18.94 4.92
N LEU A 264 -22.14 -18.31 4.16
CA LEU A 264 -21.79 -17.26 3.20
C LEU A 264 -21.20 -16.03 3.90
N GLU A 265 -21.74 -15.64 5.05
CA GLU A 265 -21.16 -14.57 5.89
C GLU A 265 -19.74 -14.90 6.34
N ARG A 266 -19.46 -16.15 6.73
CA ARG A 266 -18.12 -16.56 7.15
C ARG A 266 -17.11 -16.46 5.99
N ILE A 267 -17.50 -16.90 4.79
CA ILE A 267 -16.63 -16.82 3.61
C ILE A 267 -16.44 -15.36 3.18
N HIS A 268 -17.49 -14.54 3.19
CA HIS A 268 -17.36 -13.11 2.92
C HIS A 268 -16.41 -12.42 3.91
N ARG A 269 -16.47 -12.74 5.21
CA ARG A 269 -15.50 -12.21 6.18
C ARG A 269 -14.05 -12.60 5.86
N GLN A 270 -13.83 -13.81 5.33
CA GLN A 270 -12.49 -14.24 4.87
C GLN A 270 -12.04 -13.40 3.66
N ILE A 271 -12.91 -13.22 2.65
CA ILE A 271 -12.63 -12.38 1.47
C ILE A 271 -12.35 -10.94 1.89
N ALA A 272 -13.16 -10.36 2.78
CA ALA A 272 -12.98 -9.01 3.30
C ALA A 272 -11.66 -8.87 4.09
N GLY A 273 -11.29 -9.89 4.86
CA GLY A 273 -9.99 -9.97 5.55
C GLY A 273 -8.81 -9.98 4.57
N GLN A 274 -8.87 -10.83 3.54
CA GLN A 274 -7.83 -10.87 2.50
C GLN A 274 -7.75 -9.56 1.71
N TYR A 275 -8.89 -8.97 1.34
CA TYR A 275 -8.94 -7.67 0.70
C TYR A 275 -8.29 -6.58 1.57
N HIS A 276 -8.55 -6.61 2.87
CA HIS A 276 -7.96 -5.67 3.81
C HIS A 276 -6.43 -5.82 3.88
N GLU A 277 -5.92 -7.04 4.01
CA GLU A 277 -4.47 -7.30 3.99
C GLU A 277 -3.84 -6.86 2.67
N LEU A 278 -4.48 -7.16 1.54
CA LEU A 278 -4.01 -6.76 0.22
C LEU A 278 -3.94 -5.24 0.10
N ARG A 279 -4.95 -4.54 0.60
CA ARG A 279 -5.00 -3.08 0.64
C ARG A 279 -3.87 -2.48 1.47
N LEU A 280 -3.52 -3.10 2.60
CA LEU A 280 -2.37 -2.67 3.41
C LEU A 280 -1.05 -2.86 2.66
N ARG A 281 -0.84 -4.03 2.02
CA ARG A 281 0.35 -4.30 1.22
C ARG A 281 0.46 -3.37 0.01
N TYR A 282 -0.64 -3.15 -0.70
CA TYR A 282 -0.73 -2.19 -1.80
C TYR A 282 -0.33 -0.78 -1.35
N ARG A 283 -0.90 -0.31 -0.24
CA ARG A 283 -0.55 0.98 0.39
C ARG A 283 0.95 1.06 0.66
N ASP A 284 1.54 0.02 1.24
CA ASP A 284 2.98 0.00 1.57
C ASP A 284 3.90 -0.10 0.36
N ASN A 285 3.45 -0.73 -0.73
CA ASN A 285 4.20 -0.83 -1.98
C ASN A 285 4.09 0.48 -2.79
N MET A 286 2.89 1.04 -2.88
CA MET A 286 2.65 2.32 -3.57
C MET A 286 3.30 3.50 -2.83
N ALA A 287 3.50 3.39 -1.52
CA ALA A 287 4.33 4.31 -0.74
C ALA A 287 5.77 4.43 -1.26
N ARG A 288 6.22 3.44 -2.03
CA ARG A 288 7.58 3.33 -2.57
C ARG A 288 7.60 3.70 -4.05
N VAL A 289 6.67 3.13 -4.81
CA VAL A 289 6.62 3.26 -6.27
C VAL A 289 6.26 4.69 -6.69
N ILE A 290 5.17 5.28 -6.17
CA ILE A 290 4.70 6.60 -6.63
C ILE A 290 5.77 7.69 -6.47
N PRO A 291 6.37 7.89 -5.28
CA PRO A 291 7.34 8.95 -5.10
C PRO A 291 8.64 8.67 -5.87
N ALA A 292 9.06 7.40 -5.98
CA ALA A 292 10.21 7.01 -6.80
C ALA A 292 9.98 7.39 -8.26
N THR A 293 8.82 7.07 -8.85
CA THR A 293 8.45 7.47 -10.22
C THR A 293 8.59 9.00 -10.41
N ILE A 294 8.03 9.79 -9.49
CA ILE A 294 8.08 11.26 -9.55
C ILE A 294 9.52 11.78 -9.48
N ASP A 295 10.33 11.25 -8.56
CA ASP A 295 11.72 11.68 -8.39
C ASP A 295 12.58 11.25 -9.59
N LEU A 296 12.40 10.02 -10.12
CA LEU A 296 13.08 9.55 -11.32
C LEU A 296 12.74 10.43 -12.53
N GLU A 297 11.47 10.77 -12.75
CA GLU A 297 11.03 11.69 -13.81
C GLU A 297 11.66 13.09 -13.66
N GLY A 298 11.65 13.63 -12.44
CA GLY A 298 12.26 14.92 -12.13
C GLY A 298 13.77 14.92 -12.41
N HIS A 299 14.47 13.89 -11.96
CA HIS A 299 15.91 13.75 -12.16
C HIS A 299 16.27 13.48 -13.61
N LEU A 300 15.47 12.71 -14.34
CA LEU A 300 15.65 12.48 -15.77
C LEU A 300 15.55 13.80 -16.55
N LYS A 301 14.57 14.64 -16.22
CA LYS A 301 14.43 15.98 -16.80
C LYS A 301 15.66 16.84 -16.54
N MET A 302 16.20 16.80 -15.32
CA MET A 302 17.40 17.58 -14.95
C MET A 302 18.67 17.04 -15.60
N ILE A 303 18.86 15.72 -15.68
CA ILE A 303 20.04 15.10 -16.31
C ILE A 303 20.12 15.42 -17.80
N ARG A 304 18.97 15.47 -18.50
CA ARG A 304 18.93 15.86 -19.91
C ARG A 304 19.54 17.25 -20.16
N GLN A 305 19.49 18.15 -19.17
CA GLN A 305 20.12 19.48 -19.22
C GLN A 305 21.65 19.43 -19.00
N CYS A 306 22.17 18.30 -18.53
CA CYS A 306 23.59 18.07 -18.27
C CYS A 306 24.30 17.26 -19.35
N ILE A 307 23.55 16.75 -20.33
CA ILE A 307 24.11 16.10 -21.52
C ILE A 307 24.36 17.20 -22.54
N PRO A 308 25.62 17.45 -22.95
CA PRO A 308 25.91 18.43 -23.98
C PRO A 308 25.27 18.02 -25.30
N GLU A 309 24.63 18.96 -25.99
CA GLU A 309 24.33 18.81 -27.42
C GLU A 309 25.68 18.69 -28.16
N GLU A 310 25.72 17.77 -29.15
CA GLU A 310 26.90 17.06 -29.70
C GLU A 310 28.10 17.89 -30.20
N GLU A 311 28.16 19.21 -30.01
CA GLU A 311 29.29 20.05 -30.46
C GLU A 311 29.91 20.97 -29.40
N SER A 312 29.44 20.95 -28.14
CA SER A 312 29.81 22.05 -27.21
C SER A 312 31.03 21.82 -26.30
N GLY A 313 31.65 20.63 -26.26
CA GLY A 313 32.86 20.38 -25.43
C GLY A 313 32.74 20.82 -23.96
N LYS A 314 31.51 20.95 -23.45
CA LYS A 314 31.23 21.56 -22.15
C LYS A 314 31.62 20.58 -21.05
N LYS A 315 32.66 20.96 -20.30
CA LYS A 315 33.04 20.29 -19.05
C LYS A 315 31.82 20.19 -18.11
N LEU A 316 31.63 19.03 -17.51
CA LEU A 316 30.62 18.85 -16.46
C LEU A 316 30.87 19.85 -15.33
N ASN A 317 29.97 20.81 -15.15
CA ASN A 317 30.13 21.82 -14.12
C ASN A 317 29.70 21.27 -12.73
N LYS A 318 30.04 21.99 -11.65
CA LYS A 318 29.69 21.61 -10.28
C LYS A 318 28.18 21.40 -10.07
N GLN A 319 27.34 22.09 -10.84
CA GLN A 319 25.89 21.93 -10.78
C GLN A 319 25.45 20.58 -11.37
N CYS A 320 26.00 20.18 -12.52
CA CYS A 320 25.69 18.90 -13.13
C CYS A 320 26.20 17.71 -12.30
N ILE A 321 27.35 17.84 -11.64
CA ILE A 321 27.82 16.82 -10.68
C ILE A 321 26.81 16.65 -9.53
N ARG A 322 26.26 17.75 -8.98
CA ARG A 322 25.22 17.67 -7.94
C ARG A 322 23.94 17.02 -8.44
N ILE A 323 23.53 17.31 -9.67
CA ILE A 323 22.36 16.69 -10.31
C ILE A 323 22.59 15.19 -10.46
N CYS A 324 23.76 14.77 -10.97
CA CYS A 324 24.12 13.37 -11.12
C CYS A 324 24.16 12.64 -9.77
N ARG A 325 24.71 13.25 -8.71
CA ARG A 325 24.67 12.70 -7.35
C ARG A 325 23.24 12.42 -6.89
N ARG A 326 22.34 13.38 -7.04
CA ARG A 326 20.92 13.21 -6.63
C ARG A 326 20.19 12.15 -7.46
N ALA A 327 20.48 12.08 -8.76
CA ALA A 327 19.92 11.06 -9.62
C ALA A 327 20.40 9.66 -9.25
N ALA A 328 21.70 9.49 -9.02
CA ALA A 328 22.27 8.21 -8.57
C ALA A 328 21.69 7.79 -7.22
N LEU A 329 21.49 8.75 -6.30
CA LEU A 329 20.84 8.53 -5.02
C LEU A 329 19.40 7.99 -5.18
N SER A 330 18.64 8.61 -6.08
CA SER A 330 17.24 8.24 -6.34
C SER A 330 17.12 6.88 -7.01
N LEU A 331 17.99 6.61 -7.98
CA LEU A 331 18.10 5.32 -8.67
C LEU A 331 18.48 4.19 -7.70
N HIS A 332 19.39 4.44 -6.76
CA HIS A 332 19.74 3.42 -5.77
C HIS A 332 18.57 3.15 -4.81
N ASN A 333 17.83 4.20 -4.41
CA ASN A 333 16.67 4.08 -3.54
C ASN A 333 15.48 3.37 -4.22
N SER A 334 15.40 3.39 -5.56
CA SER A 334 14.37 2.67 -6.33
C SER A 334 14.76 1.22 -6.62
N THR A 335 16.01 0.96 -7.02
CA THR A 335 16.53 -0.37 -7.39
C THR A 335 16.73 -1.35 -6.23
N THR A 336 16.86 -0.85 -5.00
CA THR A 336 16.96 -1.69 -3.78
C THR A 336 15.64 -2.36 -3.39
N PHE A 337 14.60 -2.25 -4.23
CA PHE A 337 13.28 -2.82 -4.00
C PHE A 337 12.98 -3.96 -4.97
N PRO A 338 12.80 -5.21 -4.49
CA PRO A 338 12.42 -6.33 -5.35
C PRO A 338 10.92 -6.27 -5.68
N THR A 339 10.55 -5.37 -6.60
CA THR A 339 9.19 -5.17 -7.15
C THR A 339 8.52 -6.49 -7.58
N ALA A 340 9.27 -7.38 -8.22
CA ALA A 340 8.78 -8.64 -8.77
C ALA A 340 8.19 -9.61 -7.72
N HIS A 341 8.80 -9.69 -6.53
CA HIS A 341 8.32 -10.58 -5.47
C HIS A 341 6.93 -10.15 -4.97
N TYR A 342 6.74 -8.84 -4.78
CA TYR A 342 5.50 -8.28 -4.27
C TYR A 342 4.36 -8.34 -5.28
N VAL A 343 4.65 -8.22 -6.57
CA VAL A 343 3.63 -8.42 -7.62
C VAL A 343 3.11 -9.86 -7.57
N LYS A 344 3.99 -10.85 -7.40
CA LYS A 344 3.59 -12.26 -7.31
C LYS A 344 2.70 -12.51 -6.09
N GLU A 345 3.11 -12.07 -4.91
CA GLU A 345 2.30 -12.21 -3.68
C GLU A 345 0.90 -11.60 -3.81
N VAL A 346 0.78 -10.48 -4.52
CA VAL A 346 -0.51 -9.82 -4.76
C VAL A 346 -1.39 -10.62 -5.73
N GLU A 347 -0.81 -11.18 -6.79
CA GLU A 347 -1.57 -12.06 -7.71
C GLU A 347 -1.99 -13.36 -7.03
N ASP A 348 -1.13 -13.94 -6.18
CA ASP A 348 -1.44 -15.16 -5.41
C ASP A 348 -2.64 -14.91 -4.48
N ALA A 349 -2.64 -13.79 -3.73
CA ALA A 349 -3.77 -13.40 -2.89
C ALA A 349 -5.06 -13.14 -3.69
N ILE A 350 -4.97 -12.59 -4.90
CA ILE A 350 -6.14 -12.46 -5.79
C ILE A 350 -6.63 -13.84 -6.25
N GLY A 351 -5.72 -14.79 -6.50
CA GLY A 351 -6.04 -16.17 -6.79
C GLY A 351 -6.88 -16.80 -5.67
N GLU A 352 -6.44 -16.66 -4.42
CA GLU A 352 -7.17 -17.15 -3.25
C GLU A 352 -8.56 -16.50 -3.13
N MET A 353 -8.65 -15.17 -3.29
CA MET A 353 -9.93 -14.47 -3.28
C MET A 353 -10.89 -14.97 -4.37
N LYS A 354 -10.36 -15.30 -5.56
CA LYS A 354 -11.15 -15.89 -6.66
C LYS A 354 -11.68 -17.27 -6.32
N GLU A 355 -10.86 -18.11 -5.68
CA GLU A 355 -11.31 -19.43 -5.23
C GLU A 355 -12.41 -19.33 -4.17
N LEU A 356 -12.27 -18.38 -3.24
CA LEU A 356 -13.27 -18.14 -2.20
C LEU A 356 -14.59 -17.66 -2.78
N ILE A 357 -14.59 -16.72 -3.74
CA ILE A 357 -15.85 -16.26 -4.34
C ILE A 357 -16.53 -17.33 -5.19
N GLU A 358 -15.79 -18.24 -5.82
CA GLU A 358 -16.39 -19.41 -6.48
C GLU A 358 -17.08 -20.35 -5.48
N ARG A 359 -16.55 -20.49 -4.26
CA ARG A 359 -17.26 -21.22 -3.17
C ARG A 359 -18.53 -20.49 -2.75
N VAL A 360 -18.48 -19.15 -2.62
CA VAL A 360 -19.66 -18.32 -2.32
C VAL A 360 -20.75 -18.52 -3.38
N ARG A 361 -20.40 -18.50 -4.67
CA ARG A 361 -21.34 -18.75 -5.77
C ARG A 361 -21.98 -20.14 -5.69
N LYS A 362 -21.19 -21.19 -5.44
CA LYS A 362 -21.68 -22.56 -5.31
C LYS A 362 -22.61 -22.74 -4.10
N GLU A 363 -22.21 -22.25 -2.93
CA GLU A 363 -23.03 -22.34 -1.71
C GLU A 363 -24.33 -21.54 -1.82
N SER A 364 -24.29 -20.35 -2.44
CA SER A 364 -25.49 -19.57 -2.74
C SER A 364 -26.43 -20.30 -3.71
N ALA A 365 -25.88 -20.97 -4.74
CA ALA A 365 -26.70 -21.74 -5.67
C ALA A 365 -27.40 -22.92 -4.96
N VAL A 366 -26.74 -23.58 -4.00
CA VAL A 366 -27.37 -24.64 -3.19
C VAL A 366 -28.45 -24.06 -2.27
N ALA A 367 -28.20 -22.90 -1.65
CA ALA A 367 -29.16 -22.24 -0.77
C ALA A 367 -30.41 -21.72 -1.52
N GLN A 368 -30.25 -21.29 -2.77
CA GLN A 368 -31.34 -20.78 -3.61
C GLN A 368 -32.13 -21.87 -4.33
N ASN A 369 -31.50 -23.00 -4.67
CA ASN A 369 -32.17 -24.10 -5.39
C ASN A 369 -32.70 -25.20 -4.47
N GLY A 370 -32.42 -25.15 -3.16
CA GLY A 370 -32.71 -26.24 -2.23
C GLY A 370 -31.87 -27.49 -2.52
N PRO A 371 -31.84 -28.49 -1.61
CA PRO A 371 -31.30 -29.80 -1.96
C PRO A 371 -32.13 -30.34 -3.13
N ASP A 372 -31.46 -30.68 -4.22
CA ASP A 372 -32.10 -31.26 -5.40
C ASP A 372 -32.76 -32.59 -4.97
N ASP A 373 -34.08 -32.58 -4.82
CA ASP A 373 -34.94 -33.70 -4.35
C ASP A 373 -34.95 -34.91 -5.31
N LYS A 374 -33.93 -35.04 -6.15
CA LYS A 374 -33.77 -36.11 -7.15
C LYS A 374 -32.54 -36.99 -6.98
N ALA A 375 -31.73 -36.80 -5.93
CA ALA A 375 -30.56 -37.66 -5.68
C ALA A 375 -30.60 -38.47 -4.36
N ILE A 376 -31.74 -38.55 -3.67
CA ILE A 376 -31.92 -39.48 -2.54
C ILE A 376 -33.16 -40.35 -2.77
N SER A 377 -33.03 -41.33 -3.64
CA SER A 377 -33.87 -42.53 -3.54
C SER A 377 -33.14 -43.75 -4.08
N ARG A 378 -32.98 -44.72 -3.18
CA ARG A 378 -32.62 -46.13 -3.41
C ARG A 378 -31.12 -46.36 -3.63
N HIS A 379 -30.44 -46.87 -2.60
CA HIS A 379 -30.39 -48.32 -2.37
C HIS A 379 -29.88 -48.65 -0.95
N HIS A 380 -30.69 -49.46 -0.26
CA HIS A 380 -30.38 -50.37 0.84
C HIS A 380 -29.67 -49.84 2.10
N ALA A 381 -30.49 -49.58 3.11
CA ALA A 381 -30.15 -50.02 4.45
C ALA A 381 -30.03 -51.55 4.44
N SER A 382 -28.86 -52.07 4.84
CA SER A 382 -28.76 -53.36 5.49
C SER A 382 -28.32 -53.12 6.93
N GLU A 383 -28.97 -53.88 7.79
CA GLU A 383 -29.03 -53.76 9.24
C GLU A 383 -27.65 -53.83 9.90
N LEU A 384 -27.46 -53.01 10.93
CA LEU A 384 -26.43 -53.23 11.95
C LEU A 384 -26.69 -54.58 12.65
N PRO A 385 -25.61 -55.31 12.99
CA PRO A 385 -25.56 -55.96 14.28
C PRO A 385 -24.43 -55.37 15.14
N THR A 386 -24.82 -55.02 16.36
CA THR A 386 -23.99 -54.76 17.54
C THR A 386 -23.11 -55.96 17.91
N GLY A 387 -21.81 -55.74 18.14
CA GLY A 387 -20.90 -56.71 18.79
C GLY A 387 -19.44 -56.24 18.79
N PRO A 388 -18.63 -56.53 19.83
CA PRO A 388 -17.53 -55.67 20.27
C PRO A 388 -16.17 -55.93 19.60
N LEU A 389 -15.30 -54.93 19.70
CA LEU A 389 -13.85 -54.98 19.43
C LEU A 389 -13.19 -56.16 20.17
N GLN A 390 -12.51 -57.04 19.44
CA GLN A 390 -11.38 -57.80 19.96
C GLN A 390 -10.45 -58.34 18.85
N ASP A 391 -9.18 -58.02 19.05
CA ASP A 391 -7.91 -58.69 18.66
C ASP A 391 -7.59 -58.98 17.18
N GLU A 392 -6.52 -58.32 16.72
CA GLU A 392 -5.50 -58.75 15.74
C GLU A 392 -5.02 -60.21 15.94
N PRO A 393 -4.17 -60.84 15.07
CA PRO A 393 -3.46 -60.34 13.88
C PRO A 393 -3.45 -61.31 12.67
N ASP A 394 -2.67 -60.90 11.65
CA ASP A 394 -1.77 -61.70 10.79
C ASP A 394 -2.25 -62.22 9.41
N LYS A 395 -1.68 -61.55 8.40
CA LYS A 395 -0.74 -62.07 7.38
C LYS A 395 -1.23 -62.44 5.96
N VAL A 396 -0.69 -61.60 5.03
CA VAL A 396 0.23 -61.93 3.91
C VAL A 396 -0.35 -62.16 2.52
N GLY A 397 0.23 -61.39 1.59
CA GLY A 397 0.20 -61.48 0.12
C GLY A 397 0.25 -60.07 -0.49
N ASN A 398 1.38 -59.35 -0.53
CA ASN A 398 2.40 -59.37 -1.61
C ASN A 398 1.77 -59.35 -3.01
N ASP A 399 2.02 -58.44 -3.95
CA ASP A 399 2.97 -57.34 -4.16
C ASP A 399 2.20 -56.29 -5.02
N GLU A 400 2.46 -54.98 -5.07
CA GLU A 400 3.59 -54.26 -5.68
C GLU A 400 3.18 -52.78 -5.60
N GLU A 401 3.91 -51.90 -4.91
CA GLU A 401 4.11 -50.48 -5.31
C GLU A 401 4.99 -49.74 -4.28
N THR A 402 6.22 -49.44 -4.72
CA THR A 402 6.97 -48.20 -4.44
C THR A 402 6.90 -47.59 -3.03
N ASP A 403 7.86 -47.95 -2.17
CA ASP A 403 8.39 -47.04 -1.13
C ASP A 403 9.48 -46.16 -1.77
N ASN A 404 9.49 -44.82 -1.73
CA ASN A 404 9.16 -43.83 -0.71
C ASN A 404 10.30 -43.59 0.30
N ASP A 405 10.66 -42.32 0.44
CA ASP A 405 11.29 -41.69 1.60
C ASP A 405 11.13 -40.18 1.32
N GLY A 406 10.32 -39.38 2.01
CA GLY A 406 9.92 -39.45 3.40
C GLY A 406 10.31 -38.11 4.04
N ILE A 407 9.43 -37.11 4.01
CA ILE A 407 9.52 -35.97 4.94
C ILE A 407 8.16 -35.77 5.60
N GLN A 408 8.17 -36.08 6.89
CA GLN A 408 7.14 -35.88 7.89
C GLN A 408 6.65 -34.42 7.89
N TYR A 409 5.35 -34.24 7.68
CA TYR A 409 4.63 -33.03 8.08
C TYR A 409 4.00 -33.27 9.45
N GLU A 410 4.77 -33.02 10.51
CA GLU A 410 4.18 -32.73 11.82
C GLU A 410 4.88 -31.51 12.44
N ASN A 411 4.05 -30.53 12.83
CA ASN A 411 4.34 -29.41 13.74
C ASN A 411 5.30 -28.31 13.25
N GLY A 412 4.76 -27.28 12.58
CA GLY A 412 5.51 -26.06 12.24
C GLY A 412 4.75 -24.73 12.25
N ILE A 413 3.47 -24.70 12.67
CA ILE A 413 2.67 -23.46 12.70
C ILE A 413 3.08 -22.55 13.86
N TYR A 414 3.71 -23.08 14.90
CA TYR A 414 4.16 -22.28 16.06
C TYR A 414 5.59 -21.71 15.96
N THR A 415 6.38 -22.07 14.95
CA THR A 415 7.76 -21.58 14.82
C THR A 415 7.92 -20.36 13.92
N ARG A 416 6.96 -20.05 13.03
CA ARG A 416 7.07 -18.87 12.12
C ARG A 416 6.68 -17.53 12.74
N GLY A 417 5.85 -17.54 13.79
CA GLY A 417 5.50 -16.34 14.56
C GLY A 417 6.62 -15.85 15.48
N VAL A 418 7.57 -16.72 15.84
CA VAL A 418 8.69 -16.37 16.72
C VAL A 418 9.80 -15.65 15.93
N TYR A 419 10.10 -16.07 14.69
CA TYR A 419 11.18 -15.43 13.90
C TYR A 419 10.93 -13.95 13.56
N LEU A 420 9.68 -13.50 13.41
CA LEU A 420 9.38 -12.09 13.15
C LEU A 420 9.60 -11.20 14.40
N VAL A 421 9.39 -11.76 15.59
CA VAL A 421 9.61 -11.06 16.87
C VAL A 421 11.10 -11.10 17.25
N THR A 422 11.81 -12.21 16.99
CA THR A 422 13.26 -12.28 17.22
C THR A 422 14.05 -11.36 16.28
N PHE A 423 13.60 -11.14 15.04
CA PHE A 423 14.27 -10.22 14.10
C PHE A 423 14.11 -8.74 14.50
N ILE A 424 12.97 -8.37 15.10
CA ILE A 424 12.74 -7.02 15.62
C ILE A 424 13.53 -6.81 16.93
N ILE A 425 13.66 -7.83 17.79
CA ILE A 425 14.45 -7.73 19.02
C ILE A 425 15.97 -7.71 18.72
N LEU A 426 16.46 -8.47 17.74
CA LEU A 426 17.88 -8.42 17.32
C LEU A 426 18.27 -7.07 16.69
N LEU A 427 17.35 -6.38 16.01
CA LEU A 427 17.56 -5.00 15.54
C LEU A 427 17.55 -3.96 16.67
N ILE A 428 16.96 -4.29 17.83
CA ILE A 428 16.94 -3.43 19.02
C ILE A 428 18.16 -3.68 19.92
N THR A 429 18.70 -4.90 19.98
CA THR A 429 19.87 -5.22 20.82
C THR A 429 21.23 -5.08 20.12
N TYR A 430 21.32 -5.16 18.78
CA TYR A 430 22.61 -5.03 18.07
C TYR A 430 23.09 -3.58 17.83
N HIS A 431 22.31 -2.56 18.25
CA HIS A 431 22.71 -1.15 18.19
C HIS A 431 22.57 -0.42 19.54
N GLY A 432 22.57 -1.19 20.63
CA GLY A 432 22.59 -0.72 22.01
C GLY A 432 23.95 -0.85 22.71
N GLU A 433 25.06 -0.89 21.96
CA GLU A 433 26.43 -0.70 22.45
C GLU A 433 27.14 0.37 21.62
#